data_AF-A0A9P1M464-F1
#
_entry.id   AF-A0A9P1M464-F1
#
_cell.length_a   1.000
_cell.length_b   1.000
_cell.length_c   1.000
_cell.angle_alpha   90.00
_cell.angle_beta   90.00
_cell.angle_gamma   90.00
#
_symmetry.space_group_name_H-M   'P 1'
#
loop_
_entity.id
_entity.type
_entity.pdbx_description
1 polymer ?
#
loop_
_entity_poly.entity_id
_entity_poly.type
_entity_poly.pdbx_seq_one_letter_code
_entity_poly.pdbx_strand_id
1 'polypeptide(L)'
;MCSLACVFLTDTKSGLGQHIEDPEQPDECYCKALYGSLPAETYLSEVDATSVDQKQLAFQRADSKAMRQVLLTKYAHTTRLEWERQKAEGIEEAYRRWQENDGRAPWGCACFHKWKENVDQALQQNQSLHVYFEGRVGAGKVAWDQLVEEVRKAAVEHRGLGNSQTEVAYLDKLQLPYVEHDVMDFRSFIQDPVTILEETVISI
;
A
#
# COMPACT_ATOMS: atom_id res chain seq x y z
N MET A 1 8.72 -21.83 9.97
CA MET A 1 8.54 -20.39 10.28
C MET A 1 7.79 -19.79 9.13
N CYS A 2 6.69 -19.08 9.39
CA CYS A 2 5.95 -18.35 8.37
C CYS A 2 6.53 -16.94 8.28
N SER A 3 6.91 -16.48 7.09
CA SER A 3 7.32 -15.09 6.84
C SER A 3 6.12 -14.30 6.31
N LEU A 4 6.04 -13.01 6.66
CA LEU A 4 5.02 -12.10 6.12
C LEU A 4 5.69 -11.18 5.11
N ALA A 5 5.17 -11.15 3.88
CA ALA A 5 5.71 -10.29 2.83
C ALA A 5 5.22 -8.82 2.94
N CYS A 6 4.21 -8.52 3.77
CA CYS A 6 3.69 -7.16 3.93
C CYS A 6 4.77 -6.18 4.39
N VAL A 7 4.93 -5.08 3.64
CA VAL A 7 5.89 -4.02 3.95
C VAL A 7 5.15 -2.78 4.41
N PHE A 8 5.48 -2.31 5.61
CA PHE A 8 5.00 -1.04 6.15
C PHE A 8 6.16 -0.05 6.20
N LEU A 9 6.03 1.06 5.48
CA LEU A 9 7.00 2.15 5.50
C LEU A 9 6.49 3.25 6.44
N THR A 10 7.12 3.41 7.60
CA THR A 10 6.68 4.31 8.65
C THR A 10 7.48 5.61 8.73
N ASP A 11 8.60 5.68 8.02
CA ASP A 11 9.47 6.86 7.98
C ASP A 11 10.45 6.81 6.79
N THR A 12 11.21 7.89 6.58
CA THR A 12 12.22 7.97 5.52
C THR A 12 13.31 6.90 5.63
N LYS A 13 13.67 6.43 6.84
CA LYS A 13 14.69 5.37 7.01
C LYS A 13 14.17 4.02 6.56
N SER A 14 12.88 3.76 6.79
CA SER A 14 12.19 2.58 6.31
C SER A 14 11.97 2.62 4.79
N GLY A 15 12.02 3.79 4.16
CA GLY A 15 11.90 3.95 2.69
C GLY A 15 10.72 4.80 2.25
N LEU A 16 9.96 5.40 3.18
CA LEU A 16 8.83 6.27 2.83
C LEU A 16 9.31 7.46 2.00
N GLY A 17 8.66 7.69 0.86
CA GLY A 17 9.03 8.73 -0.11
C GLY A 17 10.24 8.39 -1.00
N GLN A 18 10.79 7.17 -0.90
CA GLN A 18 11.94 6.76 -1.72
C GLN A 18 11.51 6.10 -3.03
N HIS A 19 12.22 6.46 -4.08
CA HIS A 19 12.08 5.90 -5.42
C HIS A 19 13.27 4.99 -5.71
N ILE A 20 12.99 3.72 -6.01
CA ILE A 20 14.01 2.71 -6.29
C ILE A 20 14.04 2.45 -7.80
N GLU A 21 15.23 2.50 -8.39
CA GLU A 21 15.47 2.21 -9.79
C GLU A 21 14.88 0.84 -10.17
N ASP A 22 14.23 0.81 -11.33
CA ASP A 22 13.72 -0.42 -11.92
C ASP A 22 14.83 -1.04 -12.79
N PRO A 23 15.37 -2.23 -12.42
CA PRO A 23 16.40 -2.89 -13.23
C PRO A 23 15.94 -3.24 -14.65
N GLU A 24 14.63 -3.34 -14.88
CA GLU A 24 14.06 -3.59 -16.21
C GLU A 24 13.92 -2.31 -17.06
N GLN A 25 13.94 -1.14 -16.44
CA GLN A 25 13.80 0.16 -17.09
C GLN A 25 14.85 1.15 -16.55
N PRO A 26 16.07 1.16 -17.13
CA PRO A 26 17.12 2.08 -16.73
C PRO A 26 16.62 3.53 -16.73
N ASP A 27 17.05 4.30 -15.72
CA ASP A 27 16.63 5.69 -15.46
C ASP A 27 15.17 5.89 -14.99
N GLU A 28 14.37 4.82 -14.92
CA GLU A 28 13.03 4.87 -14.33
C GLU A 28 12.99 4.16 -12.96
N CYS A 29 12.03 4.52 -12.13
CA CYS A 29 11.69 3.79 -10.91
C CYS A 29 10.36 3.06 -11.10
N TYR A 30 10.05 2.12 -10.22
CA TYR A 30 8.80 1.34 -10.32
C TYR A 30 7.51 2.19 -10.32
N CYS A 31 7.53 3.46 -9.87
CA CYS A 31 6.31 4.27 -9.75
C CYS A 31 5.45 4.30 -11.00
N LYS A 32 6.04 4.37 -12.20
CA LYS A 32 5.29 4.42 -13.45
C LYS A 32 4.53 3.12 -13.71
N ALA A 33 5.16 1.97 -13.46
CA ALA A 33 4.50 0.66 -13.58
C ALA A 33 3.44 0.44 -12.48
N LEU A 34 3.69 0.96 -11.28
CA LEU A 34 2.84 0.74 -10.11
C LEU A 34 1.61 1.65 -10.04
N TYR A 35 1.80 2.91 -10.44
CA TYR A 35 0.86 4.00 -10.17
C TYR A 35 0.55 4.84 -11.43
N GLY A 36 1.24 4.61 -12.54
CA GLY A 36 1.16 5.50 -13.70
C GLY A 36 1.66 6.91 -13.40
N SER A 37 1.03 7.89 -14.04
CA SER A 37 1.20 9.31 -13.72
C SER A 37 0.11 9.75 -12.76
N LEU A 38 0.51 10.33 -11.64
CA LEU A 38 -0.44 10.82 -10.64
C LEU A 38 -0.67 12.31 -10.79
N PRO A 39 -1.85 12.82 -10.43
CA PRO A 39 -2.14 14.24 -10.59
C PRO A 39 -1.54 15.04 -9.41
N ALA A 40 -1.33 16.35 -9.62
CA ALA A 40 -0.61 17.21 -8.68
C ALA A 40 -1.26 17.28 -7.28
N GLU A 41 -2.57 17.05 -7.19
CA GLU A 41 -3.33 17.02 -5.94
C GLU A 41 -2.82 15.93 -4.99
N THR A 42 -2.16 14.89 -5.48
CA THR A 42 -1.53 13.87 -4.63
C THR A 42 -0.39 14.43 -3.76
N TYR A 43 0.12 15.62 -4.08
CA TYR A 43 1.12 16.33 -3.28
C TYR A 43 0.52 17.20 -2.17
N LEU A 44 -0.81 17.31 -2.08
CA LEU A 44 -1.51 18.00 -1.00
C LEU A 44 -1.92 17.02 0.09
N SER A 45 -1.67 17.41 1.34
CA SER A 45 -2.08 16.71 2.54
C SER A 45 -2.83 17.70 3.41
N GLU A 46 -4.14 17.51 3.57
CA GLU A 46 -4.99 18.41 4.37
C GLU A 46 -5.35 17.76 5.70
N VAL A 47 -5.24 18.51 6.79
CA VAL A 47 -5.65 18.04 8.13
C VAL A 47 -6.39 19.14 8.88
N ASP A 48 -7.53 18.78 9.46
CA ASP A 48 -8.24 19.62 10.42
C ASP A 48 -7.70 19.31 11.83
N ALA A 49 -6.93 20.25 12.39
CA ALA A 49 -6.30 20.11 13.70
C ALA A 49 -7.30 20.07 14.86
N THR A 50 -8.59 20.34 14.62
CA THR A 50 -9.64 20.16 15.62
C THR A 50 -10.15 18.73 15.70
N SER A 51 -9.88 17.92 14.67
CA SER A 51 -10.36 16.54 14.54
C SER A 51 -9.34 15.47 14.94
N VAL A 52 -8.10 15.88 15.21
CA VAL A 52 -6.99 14.98 15.51
C VAL A 52 -6.25 15.41 16.77
N ASP A 53 -5.65 14.45 17.47
CA ASP A 53 -4.77 14.76 18.59
C ASP A 53 -3.37 15.23 18.13
N GLN A 54 -2.55 15.68 19.08
CA GLN A 54 -1.19 16.15 18.78
C GLN A 54 -0.29 15.06 18.19
N LYS A 55 -0.49 13.79 18.54
CA LYS A 55 0.32 12.67 18.05
C LYS A 55 -0.02 12.37 16.59
N GLN A 56 -1.30 12.35 16.25
CA GLN A 56 -1.79 12.18 14.88
C GLN A 56 -1.31 13.33 13.99
N LEU A 57 -1.39 14.58 14.47
CA LEU A 57 -0.87 15.73 13.72
C LEU A 57 0.65 15.66 13.54
N ALA A 58 1.39 15.21 14.55
CA ALA A 58 2.84 15.01 14.45
C ALA A 58 3.20 13.91 13.45
N PHE A 59 2.42 12.83 13.42
CA PHE A 59 2.55 11.75 12.44
C PHE A 59 2.31 12.27 11.02
N GLN A 60 1.19 12.97 10.79
CA GLN A 60 0.88 13.58 9.49
C GLN A 60 1.97 14.54 9.00
N ARG A 61 2.58 15.31 9.92
CA ARG A 61 3.72 16.19 9.63
C ARG A 61 4.96 15.41 9.21
N ALA A 62 5.29 14.34 9.93
CA ALA A 62 6.45 13.50 9.63
C ALA A 62 6.28 12.81 8.26
N ASP A 63 5.10 12.24 8.02
CA ASP A 63 4.73 11.57 6.77
C ASP A 63 4.75 12.52 5.58
N SER A 64 4.07 13.66 5.68
CA SER A 64 4.05 14.67 4.61
C SER A 64 5.48 15.16 4.30
N LYS A 65 6.33 15.28 5.31
CA LYS A 65 7.74 15.64 5.12
C LYS A 65 8.52 14.53 4.40
N ALA A 66 8.36 13.28 4.82
CA ALA A 66 9.03 12.14 4.19
C ALA A 66 8.64 11.99 2.72
N MET A 67 7.36 12.19 2.41
CA MET A 67 6.79 12.11 1.06
C MET A 67 6.93 13.39 0.24
N ARG A 68 7.60 14.43 0.79
CA ARG A 68 7.69 15.77 0.18
C ARG A 68 6.32 16.37 -0.19
N GLN A 69 5.25 16.04 0.52
CA GLN A 69 3.93 16.64 0.35
C GLN A 69 3.81 18.00 1.07
N VAL A 70 2.90 18.83 0.61
CA VAL A 70 2.51 20.10 1.22
C VAL A 70 1.42 19.81 2.25
N LEU A 71 1.75 19.99 3.53
CA LEU A 71 0.77 19.84 4.61
C LEU A 71 0.04 21.16 4.87
N LEU A 72 -1.26 21.16 4.65
CA LEU A 72 -2.17 22.25 5.02
C LEU A 72 -2.88 21.88 6.33
N THR A 73 -2.69 22.69 7.36
CA THR A 73 -3.30 22.46 8.68
C THR A 73 -4.34 23.53 8.95
N LYS A 74 -5.61 23.14 9.05
CA LYS A 74 -6.70 24.01 9.44
C LYS A 74 -6.84 24.00 10.97
N TYR A 75 -6.76 25.17 11.60
CA TYR A 75 -6.93 25.32 13.04
C TYR A 75 -8.30 25.91 13.37
N ALA A 76 -8.74 25.79 14.63
CA ALA A 76 -10.07 26.23 15.08
C ALA A 76 -10.39 27.69 14.76
N HIS A 77 -9.38 28.57 14.81
CA HIS A 77 -9.53 30.01 14.57
C HIS A 77 -9.19 30.43 13.14
N THR A 78 -8.88 29.49 12.24
CA THR A 78 -8.61 29.80 10.83
C THR A 78 -9.89 30.30 10.16
N THR A 79 -9.86 31.54 9.69
CA THR A 79 -10.98 32.12 8.95
C THR A 79 -11.11 31.50 7.56
N ARG A 80 -12.29 31.66 6.94
CA ARG A 80 -12.52 31.19 5.57
C ARG A 80 -11.51 31.78 4.58
N LEU A 81 -11.24 33.08 4.67
CA LEU A 81 -10.33 33.78 3.76
C LEU A 81 -8.88 33.29 3.93
N GLU A 82 -8.43 33.09 5.18
CA GLU A 82 -7.11 32.52 5.45
C GLU A 82 -6.98 31.10 4.91
N TRP A 83 -8.04 30.29 5.05
CA TRP A 83 -8.05 28.93 4.52
C TRP A 83 -8.02 28.88 3.00
N GLU A 84 -8.83 29.71 2.32
CA GLU A 84 -8.82 29.83 0.86
C GLU A 84 -7.43 30.27 0.34
N ARG A 85 -6.78 31.21 1.03
CA ARG A 85 -5.40 31.64 0.70
C ARG A 85 -4.39 30.51 0.89
N GLN A 86 -4.41 29.83 2.04
CA GLN A 86 -3.50 28.70 2.31
C GLN A 86 -3.68 27.57 1.29
N LYS A 87 -4.92 27.29 0.88
CA LYS A 87 -5.18 26.31 -0.18
C LYS A 87 -4.59 26.75 -1.52
N ALA A 88 -4.78 28.00 -1.92
CA ALA A 88 -4.25 28.51 -3.18
C ALA A 88 -2.70 28.42 -3.22
N GLU A 89 -2.03 28.89 -2.17
CA GLU A 89 -0.57 28.78 -2.01
C GLU A 89 -0.11 27.31 -1.99
N GLY A 90 -0.87 26.46 -1.30
CA GLY A 90 -0.59 25.03 -1.22
C GLY A 90 -0.68 24.32 -2.57
N ILE A 91 -1.69 24.65 -3.39
CA ILE A 91 -1.89 24.07 -4.73
C ILE A 91 -0.72 24.43 -5.65
N GLU A 92 -0.27 25.68 -5.63
CA GLU A 92 0.86 26.13 -6.44
C GLU A 92 2.15 25.38 -6.05
N GLU A 93 2.43 25.28 -4.75
CA GLU A 93 3.58 24.55 -4.24
C GLU A 93 3.49 23.04 -4.51
N ALA A 94 2.30 22.44 -4.40
CA ALA A 94 2.07 21.04 -4.72
C ALA A 94 2.34 20.75 -6.21
N TYR A 95 1.88 21.64 -7.10
CA TYR A 95 2.17 21.55 -8.53
C TYR A 95 3.67 21.65 -8.82
N ARG A 96 4.39 22.57 -8.17
CA ARG A 96 5.86 22.67 -8.29
C ARG A 96 6.54 21.36 -7.90
N ARG A 97 6.16 20.76 -6.76
CA ARG A 97 6.75 19.49 -6.29
C ARG A 97 6.41 18.30 -7.17
N TRP A 98 5.20 18.30 -7.73
CA TRP A 98 4.78 17.32 -8.73
C TRP A 98 5.67 17.39 -9.98
N GLN A 99 5.93 18.59 -10.51
CA GLN A 99 6.85 18.79 -11.64
C GLN A 99 8.27 18.32 -11.31
N GLU A 100 8.80 18.69 -10.14
CA GLU A 100 10.14 18.28 -9.70
C GLU A 100 10.31 16.78 -9.48
N ASN A 101 9.20 16.04 -9.34
CA ASN A 101 9.22 14.59 -9.17
C ASN A 101 8.72 13.85 -10.41
N ASP A 102 8.60 14.52 -11.56
CA ASP A 102 8.12 13.96 -12.83
C ASP A 102 6.76 13.27 -12.71
N GLY A 103 5.89 13.79 -11.84
CA GLY A 103 4.56 13.25 -11.59
C GLY A 103 4.51 11.84 -10.96
N ARG A 104 5.62 11.39 -10.37
CA ARG A 104 5.68 10.12 -9.63
C ARG A 104 4.97 10.23 -8.28
N ALA A 105 4.59 9.08 -7.73
CA ALA A 105 3.93 9.02 -6.42
C ALA A 105 4.78 9.63 -5.28
N PRO A 106 4.24 10.56 -4.47
CA PRO A 106 5.01 11.18 -3.38
C PRO A 106 5.39 10.20 -2.27
N TRP A 107 4.64 9.11 -2.09
CA TRP A 107 4.99 8.04 -1.14
C TRP A 107 6.11 7.12 -1.61
N GLY A 108 6.55 7.22 -2.87
CA GLY A 108 7.62 6.41 -3.44
C GLY A 108 7.20 4.98 -3.82
N CYS A 109 8.17 4.18 -4.25
CA CYS A 109 7.99 2.79 -4.66
C CYS A 109 8.86 1.78 -3.88
N ALA A 110 9.58 2.24 -2.85
CA ALA A 110 10.43 1.37 -2.05
C ALA A 110 9.68 0.22 -1.35
N CYS A 111 8.38 0.38 -1.09
CA CYS A 111 7.56 -0.68 -0.48
C CYS A 111 7.52 -1.92 -1.37
N PHE A 112 7.33 -1.72 -2.67
CA PHE A 112 7.29 -2.77 -3.66
C PHE A 112 8.65 -3.44 -3.83
N HIS A 113 9.73 -2.65 -3.86
CA HIS A 113 11.08 -3.20 -3.93
C HIS A 113 11.40 -4.12 -2.73
N LYS A 114 11.10 -3.66 -1.51
CA LYS A 114 11.29 -4.46 -0.29
C LYS A 114 10.39 -5.69 -0.25
N TRP A 115 9.19 -5.58 -0.78
CA TRP A 115 8.29 -6.73 -0.93
C TRP A 115 8.92 -7.77 -1.86
N LYS A 116 9.52 -7.36 -3.00
CA LYS A 116 10.26 -8.26 -3.89
C LYS A 116 11.43 -8.93 -3.18
N GLU A 117 12.22 -8.19 -2.41
CA GLU A 117 13.32 -8.76 -1.61
C GLU A 117 12.83 -9.84 -0.64
N ASN A 118 11.67 -9.63 0.01
CA ASN A 118 11.05 -10.63 0.88
C ASN A 118 10.60 -11.87 0.11
N VAL A 119 10.03 -11.70 -1.10
CA VAL A 119 9.65 -12.81 -1.98
C VAL A 119 10.89 -13.62 -2.40
N ASP A 120 11.94 -12.94 -2.84
CA ASP A 120 13.19 -13.59 -3.25
C ASP A 120 13.81 -14.38 -2.09
N GLN A 121 13.81 -13.80 -0.89
CA GLN A 121 14.29 -14.48 0.31
C GLN A 121 13.45 -15.72 0.66
N ALA A 122 12.11 -15.61 0.57
CA ALA A 122 11.21 -16.73 0.83
C ALA A 122 11.46 -17.89 -0.16
N LEU A 123 11.63 -17.58 -1.44
CA LEU A 123 11.95 -18.55 -2.48
C LEU A 123 13.32 -19.22 -2.24
N GLN A 124 14.35 -18.45 -1.90
CA GLN A 124 15.68 -18.98 -1.54
C GLN A 124 15.61 -19.94 -0.33
N GLN A 125 14.66 -19.72 0.58
CA GLN A 125 14.43 -20.55 1.76
C GLN A 125 13.46 -21.72 1.50
N ASN A 126 13.05 -21.96 0.25
CA ASN A 126 12.05 -22.96 -0.14
C ASN A 126 10.72 -22.81 0.61
N GLN A 127 10.33 -21.59 0.94
CA GLN A 127 9.03 -21.30 1.53
C GLN A 127 7.97 -21.22 0.43
N SER A 128 6.76 -21.66 0.75
CA SER A 128 5.60 -21.47 -0.12
C SER A 128 5.08 -20.03 0.02
N LEU A 129 4.75 -19.40 -1.10
CA LEU A 129 4.07 -18.11 -1.12
C LEU A 129 2.56 -18.34 -0.96
N HIS A 130 1.90 -17.52 -0.15
CA HIS A 130 0.46 -17.60 0.11
C HIS A 130 -0.20 -16.25 -0.20
N VAL A 131 -1.26 -16.26 -1.00
CA VAL A 131 -2.03 -15.06 -1.39
C VAL A 131 -3.46 -15.21 -0.88
N TYR A 132 -3.95 -14.19 -0.19
CA TYR A 132 -5.28 -14.21 0.41
C TYR A 132 -6.23 -13.26 -0.33
N PHE A 133 -7.41 -13.75 -0.68
CA PHE A 133 -8.48 -13.04 -1.37
C PHE A 133 -9.67 -12.83 -0.43
N GLU A 134 -10.31 -11.67 -0.46
CA GLU A 134 -11.55 -11.45 0.29
C GLU A 134 -12.78 -11.89 -0.53
N GLY A 135 -13.28 -13.11 -0.24
CA GLY A 135 -14.58 -13.63 -0.69
C GLY A 135 -14.68 -14.07 -2.15
N ARG A 136 -13.56 -14.06 -2.90
CA ARG A 136 -13.48 -14.42 -4.34
C ARG A 136 -12.07 -14.88 -4.76
N VAL A 137 -11.61 -15.99 -4.22
CA VAL A 137 -10.39 -16.67 -4.72
C VAL A 137 -10.48 -16.90 -6.23
N GLY A 138 -9.38 -16.66 -6.96
CA GLY A 138 -9.28 -16.89 -8.40
C GLY A 138 -9.96 -15.84 -9.30
N ALA A 139 -10.56 -14.78 -8.76
CA ALA A 139 -11.18 -13.72 -9.56
C ALA A 139 -10.51 -12.35 -9.34
N GLY A 140 -10.65 -11.46 -10.33
CA GLY A 140 -10.29 -10.05 -10.18
C GLY A 140 -8.80 -9.72 -10.27
N LYS A 141 -7.94 -10.67 -10.68
CA LYS A 141 -6.52 -10.37 -10.94
C LYS A 141 -6.37 -9.51 -12.19
N VAL A 142 -5.40 -8.60 -12.14
CA VAL A 142 -4.99 -7.77 -13.29
C VAL A 142 -3.62 -8.23 -13.77
N ALA A 143 -3.43 -8.34 -15.09
CA ALA A 143 -2.12 -8.64 -15.65
C ALA A 143 -1.15 -7.46 -15.44
N TRP A 144 0.15 -7.73 -15.29
CA TRP A 144 1.15 -6.69 -15.01
C TRP A 144 1.17 -5.55 -16.03
N ASP A 145 1.02 -5.86 -17.31
CA ASP A 145 0.96 -4.91 -18.42
C ASP A 145 -0.38 -4.13 -18.49
N GLN A 146 -1.34 -4.50 -17.65
CA GLN A 146 -2.66 -3.89 -17.55
C GLN A 146 -2.88 -3.15 -16.21
N LEU A 147 -1.83 -2.96 -15.40
CA LEU A 147 -1.87 -2.20 -14.13
C LEU A 147 -2.05 -0.67 -14.31
N VAL A 148 -2.67 -0.23 -15.40
CA VAL A 148 -3.09 1.18 -15.54
C VAL A 148 -4.12 1.50 -14.45
N GLU A 149 -4.09 2.73 -13.92
CA GLU A 149 -4.83 3.12 -12.73
C GLU A 149 -6.33 2.80 -12.82
N GLU A 150 -6.94 3.03 -13.98
CA GLU A 150 -8.36 2.78 -14.21
C GLU A 150 -8.71 1.29 -14.15
N VAL A 151 -7.87 0.44 -14.73
CA VAL A 151 -8.06 -1.02 -14.72
C VAL A 151 -7.82 -1.56 -13.32
N ARG A 152 -6.76 -1.09 -12.65
CA ARG A 152 -6.48 -1.46 -11.27
C ARG A 152 -7.61 -1.04 -10.34
N LYS A 153 -8.11 0.19 -10.45
CA LYS A 153 -9.21 0.70 -9.64
C LYS A 153 -10.48 -0.11 -9.86
N ALA A 154 -10.82 -0.42 -11.10
CA ALA A 154 -11.96 -1.29 -11.41
C ALA A 154 -11.78 -2.69 -10.78
N ALA A 155 -10.59 -3.27 -10.82
CA ALA A 155 -10.31 -4.55 -10.19
C ALA A 155 -10.37 -4.50 -8.65
N VAL A 156 -9.90 -3.43 -8.04
CA VAL A 156 -10.03 -3.16 -6.59
C VAL A 156 -11.51 -3.07 -6.20
N GLU A 157 -12.30 -2.30 -6.94
CA GLU A 157 -13.73 -2.13 -6.70
C GLU A 157 -14.52 -3.44 -6.92
N HIS A 158 -14.03 -4.32 -7.80
CA HIS A 158 -14.68 -5.59 -8.16
C HIS A 158 -14.15 -6.84 -7.42
N ARG A 159 -13.36 -6.62 -6.35
CA ARG A 159 -13.02 -7.49 -5.19
C ARG A 159 -11.97 -8.60 -5.37
N GLY A 160 -11.23 -8.80 -4.27
CA GLY A 160 -10.33 -9.92 -3.99
C GLY A 160 -9.07 -9.46 -3.27
N LEU A 161 -8.23 -8.68 -3.96
CA LEU A 161 -6.85 -8.38 -3.56
C LEU A 161 -6.64 -6.95 -3.05
N GLY A 162 -7.58 -6.04 -3.25
CA GLY A 162 -7.42 -4.63 -2.87
C GLY A 162 -6.13 -4.05 -3.46
N ASN A 163 -5.33 -3.36 -2.64
CA ASN A 163 -4.05 -2.79 -3.10
C ASN A 163 -3.00 -3.85 -3.47
N SER A 164 -3.20 -5.12 -3.10
CA SER A 164 -2.29 -6.23 -3.43
C SER A 164 -2.35 -6.71 -4.89
N GLN A 165 -3.12 -6.02 -5.75
CA GLN A 165 -3.19 -6.32 -7.19
C GLN A 165 -1.82 -6.27 -7.85
N THR A 166 -1.01 -5.29 -7.48
CA THR A 166 0.34 -5.09 -8.00
C THR A 166 1.24 -6.31 -7.70
N GLU A 167 1.26 -6.72 -6.44
CA GLU A 167 2.09 -7.82 -5.93
C GLU A 167 1.72 -9.13 -6.65
N VAL A 168 0.42 -9.43 -6.76
CA VAL A 168 -0.05 -10.64 -7.45
C VAL A 168 0.24 -10.60 -8.94
N ALA A 169 0.02 -9.45 -9.60
CA ALA A 169 0.36 -9.28 -11.01
C ALA A 169 1.85 -9.51 -11.29
N TYR A 170 2.72 -9.12 -10.35
CA TYR A 170 4.16 -9.38 -10.44
C TYR A 170 4.51 -10.86 -10.30
N LEU A 171 3.90 -11.55 -9.33
CA LEU A 171 4.07 -13.01 -9.17
C LEU A 171 3.63 -13.75 -10.44
N ASP A 172 2.48 -13.36 -11.01
CA ASP A 172 1.95 -13.94 -12.25
C ASP A 172 2.85 -13.68 -13.46
N LYS A 173 3.36 -12.44 -13.60
CA LYS A 173 4.33 -12.06 -14.66
C LYS A 173 5.56 -12.98 -14.63
N LEU A 174 6.10 -13.25 -13.44
CA LEU A 174 7.27 -14.10 -13.25
C LEU A 174 6.94 -15.60 -13.20
N GLN A 175 5.66 -15.98 -13.27
CA GLN A 175 5.18 -17.36 -13.13
C GLN A 175 5.65 -18.02 -11.83
N LEU A 176 5.70 -17.24 -10.74
CA LEU A 176 6.07 -17.74 -9.43
C LEU A 176 4.91 -18.50 -8.80
N PRO A 177 5.13 -19.72 -8.26
CA PRO A 177 4.06 -20.49 -7.64
C PRO A 177 3.65 -19.88 -6.30
N TYR A 178 2.34 -19.77 -6.09
CA TYR A 178 1.75 -19.42 -4.80
C TYR A 178 0.43 -20.18 -4.57
N VAL A 179 0.03 -20.30 -3.31
CA VAL A 179 -1.23 -20.91 -2.91
C VAL A 179 -2.24 -19.82 -2.62
N GLU A 180 -3.41 -19.89 -3.23
CA GLU A 180 -4.50 -18.94 -3.00
C GLU A 180 -5.41 -19.41 -1.86
N HIS A 181 -5.83 -18.47 -1.01
CA HIS A 181 -6.71 -18.70 0.13
C HIS A 181 -7.84 -17.68 0.12
N ASP A 182 -9.05 -18.07 0.55
CA ASP A 182 -10.06 -17.08 0.89
C ASP A 182 -9.87 -16.64 2.35
N VAL A 183 -9.90 -15.34 2.61
CA VAL A 183 -9.88 -14.80 3.98
C VAL A 183 -11.06 -15.35 4.79
N MET A 184 -12.19 -15.69 4.14
CA MET A 184 -13.35 -16.30 4.78
C MET A 184 -13.07 -17.74 5.25
N ASP A 185 -12.20 -18.48 4.56
CA ASP A 185 -11.79 -19.83 5.00
C ASP A 185 -10.97 -19.74 6.29
N PHE A 186 -10.12 -18.72 6.39
CA PHE A 186 -9.35 -18.44 7.61
C PHE A 186 -10.23 -18.02 8.79
N ARG A 187 -11.30 -17.23 8.54
CA ARG A 187 -12.27 -16.87 9.59
C ARG A 187 -13.01 -18.11 10.11
N SER A 188 -13.40 -19.01 9.23
CA SER A 188 -14.05 -20.27 9.61
C SER A 188 -13.12 -21.13 10.47
N PHE A 189 -11.84 -21.21 10.11
CA PHE A 189 -10.81 -21.91 10.89
C PHE A 189 -10.60 -21.34 12.31
N ILE A 190 -10.63 -20.02 12.48
CA ILE A 190 -10.48 -19.38 13.81
C ILE A 190 -11.77 -19.48 14.64
N GLN A 191 -12.91 -19.55 13.98
CA GLN A 191 -14.22 -19.57 14.64
C GLN A 191 -14.70 -20.97 15.02
N ASP A 192 -14.07 -22.03 14.53
CA ASP A 192 -14.36 -23.39 14.98
C ASP A 192 -13.80 -23.62 16.40
N PRO A 193 -14.65 -23.76 17.44
CA PRO A 193 -14.17 -24.24 18.72
C PRO A 193 -13.67 -25.67 18.50
N VAL A 194 -12.40 -25.90 18.80
CA VAL A 194 -11.82 -27.25 18.87
C VAL A 194 -12.75 -28.12 19.70
N THR A 195 -13.44 -29.05 19.04
CA THR A 195 -14.16 -30.14 19.70
C THR A 195 -13.12 -31.00 20.39
N ILE A 196 -12.83 -30.69 21.65
CA ILE A 196 -12.03 -31.56 22.51
C ILE A 196 -12.85 -32.84 22.66
N LEU A 197 -12.36 -33.91 22.03
CA LEU A 197 -12.89 -35.25 22.16
C LEU A 197 -12.94 -35.61 23.65
N GLU A 198 -14.12 -35.98 24.13
CA GLU A 198 -14.31 -36.61 25.44
C GLU A 198 -13.53 -37.94 25.46
N GLU A 199 -12.34 -37.95 26.06
CA GLU A 199 -11.69 -39.19 26.44
C GLU A 199 -12.35 -39.73 27.72
N THR A 200 -13.33 -40.59 27.48
CA THR A 200 -13.75 -41.77 28.25
C THR A 200 -12.90 -42.05 29.51
N VAL A 201 -13.42 -41.71 30.69
CA VAL A 201 -12.95 -42.31 31.94
C VAL A 201 -13.55 -43.72 32.04
N ILE A 202 -12.74 -44.73 31.76
CA ILE A 202 -13.04 -46.11 32.14
C ILE A 202 -12.77 -46.22 33.65
N SER A 203 -13.83 -46.38 34.44
CA SER A 203 -13.71 -46.82 35.83
C SER A 203 -13.40 -48.31 35.89
N ILE A 204 -12.31 -48.67 36.56
CA ILE A 204 -12.12 -49.95 37.24
C ILE A 204 -11.62 -49.63 38.65
#